data_AF-A0A6L7CVC1-F1
#
_entry.id   AF-A0A6L7CVC1-F1
#
_cell.length_a   1.000
_cell.length_b   1.000
_cell.length_c   1.000
_cell.angle_alpha   90.00
_cell.angle_beta   90.00
_cell.angle_gamma   90.00
#
_symmetry.space_group_name_H-M   'P 1'
#
loop_
_entity.id
_entity.type
_entity.pdbx_description
1 polymer ?
#
loop_
_entity_poly.entity_id
_entity_poly.type
_entity_poly.pdbx_seq_one_letter_code
_entity_poly.pdbx_strand_id
1 'polypeptide(L)'
;MNTTLTPADLDPRRQAMLLYFQGYRVARIAEMLGEKVATVHSWKKRDKWGDYGPLDQMQLTTAARYCQLIMKEHKEGKDFKEIDLLA
;
A
#
# COMPACT_ATOMS: atom_id res chain seq x y z
N MET A 1 -16.61 8.37 13.14
CA MET A 1 -15.60 7.30 13.25
C MET A 1 -14.44 7.67 12.36
N ASN A 2 -13.18 7.54 12.81
CA ASN A 2 -12.02 7.87 11.97
C ASN A 2 -11.84 6.74 10.95
N THR A 3 -12.35 6.92 9.73
CA THR A 3 -12.28 5.96 8.63
C THR A 3 -10.90 5.97 7.96
N THR A 4 -9.83 5.77 8.73
CA THR A 4 -8.51 5.51 8.16
C THR A 4 -8.52 4.09 7.64
N LEU A 5 -8.40 3.91 6.31
CA LEU A 5 -8.22 2.59 5.69
C LEU A 5 -7.11 1.84 6.41
N THR A 6 -7.49 0.80 7.13
CA THR A 6 -6.53 -0.11 7.76
C THR A 6 -6.01 -1.06 6.68
N PRO A 7 -4.83 -1.68 6.87
CA PRO A 7 -4.35 -2.69 5.93
C PRO A 7 -5.36 -3.81 5.67
N ALA A 8 -6.26 -4.10 6.62
CA ALA A 8 -7.33 -5.09 6.48
C ALA A 8 -8.47 -4.66 5.54
N ASP A 9 -8.63 -3.37 5.28
CA ASP A 9 -9.66 -2.85 4.36
C ASP A 9 -9.20 -2.83 2.90
N LEU A 10 -7.92 -3.15 2.65
CA LEU A 10 -7.36 -3.22 1.31
C LEU A 10 -7.57 -4.62 0.71
N ASP A 11 -7.83 -4.67 -0.60
CA ASP A 11 -7.72 -5.91 -1.38
C ASP A 11 -6.37 -6.61 -1.07
N PRO A 12 -6.37 -7.89 -0.66
CA PRO A 12 -5.16 -8.61 -0.25
C PRO A 12 -4.03 -8.54 -1.28
N ARG A 13 -4.37 -8.51 -2.57
CA ARG A 13 -3.39 -8.36 -3.65
C ARG A 13 -2.71 -6.99 -3.65
N ARG A 14 -3.45 -5.92 -3.39
CA ARG A 14 -2.88 -4.57 -3.26
C ARG A 14 -2.04 -4.46 -2.00
N GLN A 15 -2.49 -5.02 -0.88
CA GLN A 15 -1.72 -5.07 0.36
C GLN A 15 -0.39 -5.83 0.16
N ALA A 16 -0.42 -6.96 -0.55
CA ALA A 16 0.77 -7.74 -0.89
C ALA A 16 1.79 -6.94 -1.71
N MET A 17 1.34 -6.16 -2.71
CA MET A 17 2.21 -5.30 -3.51
C MET A 17 2.90 -4.22 -2.66
N LEU A 18 2.17 -3.58 -1.75
CA LEU A 18 2.72 -2.57 -0.85
C LEU A 18 3.77 -3.15 0.11
N LEU A 19 3.52 -4.35 0.65
CA LEU A 19 4.50 -5.07 1.46
C LEU A 19 5.74 -5.45 0.63
N TYR A 20 5.57 -5.81 -0.64
CA TYR A 20 6.70 -6.07 -1.52
C TYR A 20 7.55 -4.81 -1.77
N PHE A 21 6.93 -3.64 -1.98
CA PHE A 21 7.66 -2.36 -2.10
C PHE A 21 8.41 -1.98 -0.82
N GLN A 22 7.95 -2.42 0.35
CA GLN A 22 8.66 -2.29 1.62
C GLN A 22 9.84 -3.28 1.78
N GLY A 23 10.06 -4.18 0.82
CA GLY A 23 11.18 -5.12 0.81
C GLY A 23 10.89 -6.48 1.45
N TYR A 24 9.63 -6.77 1.84
CA TYR A 24 9.29 -8.09 2.37
C TYR A 24 9.42 -9.17 1.29
N ARG A 25 9.94 -10.34 1.69
CA ARG A 25 9.99 -11.52 0.82
C ARG A 25 8.58 -12.08 0.59
N VAL A 26 8.31 -12.59 -0.62
CA VAL A 26 7.00 -13.13 -1.02
C VAL A 26 6.46 -14.19 -0.04
N ALA A 27 7.33 -15.08 0.48
CA ALA A 27 6.92 -16.07 1.47
C ALA A 27 6.39 -15.41 2.77
N ARG A 28 7.08 -14.38 3.27
CA ARG A 28 6.67 -13.64 4.47
C ARG A 28 5.38 -12.86 4.23
N ILE A 29 5.21 -12.28 3.04
CA ILE A 29 3.97 -11.59 2.66
C ILE A 29 2.79 -12.58 2.69
N ALA A 30 2.97 -13.77 2.12
CA ALA A 30 1.94 -14.80 2.12
C ALA A 30 1.52 -15.20 3.54
N GLU A 31 2.48 -15.39 4.45
CA GLU A 31 2.21 -15.64 5.88
C GLU A 31 1.42 -14.50 6.54
N MET A 32 1.84 -13.24 6.31
CA MET A 32 1.18 -12.06 6.90
C MET A 32 -0.27 -11.90 6.45
N LEU A 33 -0.58 -12.34 5.22
CA LEU A 33 -1.91 -12.21 4.62
C LEU A 33 -2.76 -13.48 4.76
N GLY A 34 -2.21 -14.58 5.29
CA GLY A 34 -2.89 -15.88 5.31
C GLY A 34 -3.11 -16.48 3.92
N GLU A 35 -2.29 -16.09 2.93
CA GLU A 35 -2.40 -16.50 1.54
C GLU A 35 -1.41 -17.61 1.18
N LYS A 36 -1.67 -18.34 0.09
CA LYS A 36 -0.68 -19.30 -0.44
C LYS A 36 0.47 -18.54 -1.10
N VAL A 37 1.71 -18.98 -0.88
CA VAL A 37 2.92 -18.39 -1.50
C VAL A 37 2.81 -18.34 -3.03
N ALA A 38 2.26 -19.39 -3.65
CA ALA A 38 2.03 -19.45 -5.10
C ALA A 38 1.04 -18.37 -5.59
N THR A 39 0.02 -18.04 -4.80
CA THR A 39 -0.94 -16.96 -5.11
C THR A 39 -0.23 -15.62 -5.19
N VAL A 40 0.59 -15.29 -4.19
CA VAL A 40 1.35 -14.02 -4.15
C VAL A 40 2.39 -13.96 -5.28
N HIS A 41 3.07 -15.06 -5.61
CA HIS A 41 3.94 -15.12 -6.79
C HIS A 41 3.19 -14.88 -8.10
N SER A 42 1.96 -15.41 -8.24
CA SER A 42 1.11 -15.18 -9.41
C SER A 42 0.74 -13.71 -9.55
N TRP A 43 0.38 -13.02 -8.46
CA TRP A 43 0.13 -11.58 -8.45
C TRP A 43 1.37 -10.78 -8.85
N LYS A 44 2.51 -11.06 -8.20
CA LYS A 44 3.81 -10.43 -8.51
C LYS A 44 4.14 -10.52 -10.00
N LYS A 45 3.95 -11.70 -10.59
CA LYS A 45 4.23 -11.95 -12.01
C LYS A 45 3.24 -11.22 -12.92
N ARG A 46 1.93 -11.26 -12.61
CA ARG A 46 0.87 -10.68 -13.44
C ARG A 46 0.97 -9.16 -13.51
N ASP A 47 1.22 -8.53 -12.36
CA ASP A 47 1.31 -7.07 -12.25
C ASP A 47 2.75 -6.56 -12.39
N LYS A 48 3.70 -7.46 -12.66
CA LYS A 48 5.11 -7.12 -12.88
C LYS A 48 5.69 -6.23 -11.78
N TRP A 49 5.51 -6.62 -10.51
CA TRP A 49 5.97 -5.77 -9.39
C TRP A 49 7.47 -5.45 -9.43
N GLY A 50 8.28 -6.30 -10.09
CA GLY A 50 9.71 -6.08 -10.28
C GLY A 50 10.07 -4.99 -11.29
N ASP A 51 9.11 -4.55 -12.10
CA ASP A 51 9.33 -3.54 -13.14
C ASP A 51 9.13 -2.11 -12.60
N TYR A 52 8.53 -1.96 -11.42
CA TYR A 52 8.37 -0.66 -10.76
C TYR A 52 9.71 -0.17 -10.21
N GLY A 53 10.19 0.96 -10.73
CA GLY A 53 11.36 1.62 -10.19
C GLY A 53 11.07 2.26 -8.82
N PRO A 54 12.11 2.63 -8.05
CA PRO A 54 11.93 3.29 -6.75
C PRO A 54 11.03 4.54 -6.82
N LEU A 55 11.14 5.32 -7.90
CA LEU A 55 10.32 6.50 -8.11
C LEU A 55 8.83 6.15 -8.33
N ASP A 56 8.54 5.12 -9.13
CA ASP A 56 7.16 4.68 -9.39
C ASP A 56 6.51 4.17 -8.10
N GLN A 57 7.25 3.40 -7.32
CA GLN A 57 6.79 2.89 -6.01
C GLN A 57 6.48 4.05 -5.06
N MET A 58 7.38 5.04 -4.98
CA MET A 58 7.16 6.25 -4.19
C MET A 58 5.91 6.99 -4.65
N GLN A 59 5.77 7.29 -5.94
CA GLN A 59 4.63 8.01 -6.48
C GLN A 59 3.30 7.29 -6.23
N LEU A 60 3.24 5.98 -6.43
CA LEU A 60 2.02 5.20 -6.19
C LEU A 60 1.63 5.18 -4.71
N THR A 61 2.61 5.06 -3.82
CA THR A 61 2.35 4.99 -2.38
C THR A 61 1.97 6.35 -1.81
N THR A 62 2.66 7.42 -2.19
CA THR A 62 2.36 8.79 -1.75
C THR A 62 1.04 9.29 -2.33
N ALA A 63 0.75 9.04 -3.62
CA ALA A 63 -0.53 9.41 -4.21
C ALA A 63 -1.70 8.70 -3.55
N ALA A 64 -1.57 7.41 -3.24
CA ALA A 64 -2.61 6.67 -2.51
C ALA A 64 -2.82 7.28 -1.11
N ARG A 65 -1.75 7.61 -0.39
CA ARG A 65 -1.83 8.22 0.94
C ARG A 65 -2.45 9.63 0.89
N TYR A 66 -2.07 10.44 -0.09
CA TYR A 66 -2.66 11.76 -0.32
C TYR A 66 -4.18 11.64 -0.52
N CYS A 67 -4.64 10.74 -1.37
CA CYS A 67 -6.07 10.50 -1.57
C CYS A 67 -6.80 10.12 -0.26
N GLN A 68 -6.20 9.26 0.57
CA GLN A 68 -6.78 8.88 1.86
C GLN A 68 -6.95 10.09 2.79
N LEU A 69 -5.92 10.94 2.88
CA LEU A 69 -5.95 12.12 3.74
C LEU A 69 -6.97 13.13 3.25
N ILE A 70 -7.02 13.40 1.94
CA ILE A 70 -7.97 14.33 1.33
C ILE A 70 -9.43 13.85 1.52
N MET A 71 -9.68 12.55 1.39
CA MET A 71 -11.02 11.98 1.53
C MET A 71 -11.47 11.77 3.00
N LYS A 72 -10.60 11.99 3.99
CA LYS A 72 -10.96 11.89 5.40
C LYS A 72 -12.02 12.96 5.76
N GLU A 73 -13.18 12.52 6.28
CA GLU A 73 -14.31 13.39 6.62
C GLU A 73 -13.97 14.42 7.70
N HIS A 74 -13.38 13.97 8.81
CA HIS A 74 -12.91 14.83 9.91
C HIS A 74 -11.39 14.85 9.96
N LYS A 75 -10.78 15.93 9.47
CA LYS A 75 -9.32 16.13 9.50
C LYS A 75 -8.89 16.81 10.80
N GLU A 76 -7.72 16.43 11.27
CA GLU A 76 -6.99 17.01 12.39
C GLU A 76 -5.75 17.75 11.87
N GLY A 77 -5.15 18.62 12.69
CA GLY A 77 -3.95 19.38 12.29
C GLY A 77 -2.80 18.51 11.78
N LYS A 78 -2.65 17.28 12.30
CA LYS A 78 -1.65 16.32 11.82
C LYS A 78 -1.90 15.83 10.39
N ASP A 79 -3.16 15.72 9.97
CA ASP A 79 -3.50 15.25 8.62
C ASP A 79 -3.15 16.33 7.60
N PHE A 80 -3.44 17.60 7.91
CA PHE A 80 -3.04 18.74 7.08
C PHE A 80 -1.52 18.83 6.97
N LYS A 81 -0.81 18.67 8.09
CA LYS A 81 0.66 18.64 8.07
C LYS A 81 1.22 17.50 7.23
N GLU A 82 0.59 16.32 7.26
CA GLU A 82 1.02 15.20 6.42
C GLU A 82 0.75 15.47 4.94
N ILE A 83 -0.40 16.05 4.59
CA ILE A 83 -0.70 16.48 3.21
C ILE A 83 0.36 17.45 2.70
N ASP A 84 0.72 18.46 3.48
CA ASP A 84 1.74 19.47 3.13
C ASP A 84 3.13 18.86 2.93
N LEU A 85 3.45 17.76 3.63
CA LEU A 85 4.73 17.07 3.50
C LEU A 85 4.76 16.03 2.36
N LEU A 86 3.59 15.68 1.80
CA LEU A 86 3.47 14.74 0.69
C LEU A 86 3.40 15.44 -0.69
N ALA A 87 3.01 16.71 -0.73
CA ALA A 87 2.90 17.54 -1.94
C ALA A 87 4.24 18.25 -2.25
#